data_AF-A0AAX2A7V9-F1
#
_entry.id   AF-A0AAX2A7V9-F1
#
_cell.length_a   1.000
_cell.length_b   1.000
_cell.length_c   1.000
_cell.angle_alpha   90.00
_cell.angle_beta   90.00
_cell.angle_gamma   90.00
#
_symmetry.space_group_name_H-M   'P 1'
#
loop_
_entity.id
_entity.type
_entity.pdbx_description
1 polymer ?
#
loop_
_entity_poly.entity_id
_entity_poly.type
_entity_poly.pdbx_seq_one_letter_code
_entity_poly.pdbx_strand_id
1 'polypeptide(L)'
;MILGKCPYCDGNVISKKINVKGKNIKLYSCENAKKEYDESEQYVFTADSTCRFRVYSNAFLRWNKRSFSENEMKNLLNNEQIIVRLHGKAGTKEYYKYVITDLEYGVSVLWDEEIEERA
;
A
#
# COMPACT_ATOMS: atom_id res chain seq x y z
N MET A 1 -2.63 -10.91 -9.97
CA MET A 1 -1.40 -11.66 -9.60
C MET A 1 -1.32 -11.74 -8.09
N ILE A 2 -0.91 -12.87 -7.50
CA ILE A 2 -0.65 -12.98 -6.06
C ILE A 2 0.74 -12.40 -5.76
N LEU A 3 0.84 -11.54 -4.75
CA LEU A 3 2.07 -10.90 -4.32
C LEU A 3 2.69 -11.55 -3.08
N GLY A 4 1.87 -12.01 -2.14
CA GLY A 4 2.33 -12.65 -0.90
C GLY A 4 1.17 -12.91 0.05
N LYS A 5 1.47 -13.36 1.27
CA LYS A 5 0.46 -13.52 2.33
C LYS A 5 0.02 -12.17 2.87
N CYS A 6 -1.21 -12.09 3.35
CA CYS A 6 -1.72 -10.92 4.05
C CYS A 6 -1.12 -10.88 5.47
N PRO A 7 -0.64 -9.72 5.93
CA PRO A 7 -0.08 -9.61 7.28
C PRO A 7 -1.14 -9.61 8.38
N TYR A 8 -2.43 -9.49 8.02
CA TYR A 8 -3.54 -9.33 8.96
C TYR A 8 -4.54 -10.49 8.96
N CYS A 9 -4.41 -11.45 8.04
CA CYS A 9 -5.25 -12.65 7.98
C CYS A 9 -4.57 -13.75 7.15
N ASP A 10 -5.13 -14.96 7.14
CA ASP A 10 -4.60 -16.10 6.36
C ASP A 10 -4.79 -16.00 4.84
N GLY A 11 -5.35 -14.90 4.34
CA GLY A 11 -5.51 -14.66 2.91
C GLY A 11 -4.23 -14.22 2.20
N ASN A 12 -4.31 -14.11 0.88
CA ASN A 12 -3.27 -13.63 0.00
C ASN A 12 -3.53 -12.19 -0.45
N VAL A 13 -2.46 -11.43 -0.63
CA VAL A 13 -2.49 -10.11 -1.25
C VAL A 13 -2.40 -10.27 -2.76
N ILE A 14 -3.36 -9.68 -3.45
CA ILE A 14 -3.48 -9.72 -4.90
C ILE A 14 -3.35 -8.33 -5.52
N SER A 15 -2.64 -8.27 -6.64
CA SER A 15 -2.52 -7.10 -7.52
C SER A 15 -3.65 -7.11 -8.53
N LYS A 16 -4.42 -6.01 -8.54
CA LYS A 16 -5.51 -5.70 -9.48
C LYS A 16 -5.27 -4.34 -10.13
N LYS A 17 -5.66 -4.16 -11.38
CA LYS A 17 -5.70 -2.85 -12.03
C LYS A 17 -7.07 -2.22 -11.78
N ILE A 18 -7.09 -0.96 -11.36
CA ILE A 18 -8.32 -0.19 -11.16
C ILE A 18 -8.21 1.16 -11.86
N ASN A 19 -9.35 1.72 -12.24
CA ASN A 19 -9.43 3.10 -12.72
C ASN A 19 -9.94 3.99 -11.60
N VAL A 20 -9.18 5.01 -11.22
CA VAL A 20 -9.59 6.00 -10.23
C VAL A 20 -9.47 7.38 -10.87
N LYS A 21 -10.61 8.08 -11.01
CA LYS A 21 -10.67 9.43 -11.61
C LYS A 21 -9.97 9.52 -12.97
N GLY A 22 -10.17 8.51 -13.83
CA GLY A 22 -9.58 8.43 -15.16
C GLY A 22 -8.11 7.98 -15.20
N LYS A 23 -7.47 7.73 -14.04
CA LYS A 23 -6.10 7.21 -13.98
C LYS A 23 -6.10 5.72 -13.67
N ASN A 24 -5.40 4.95 -14.50
CA ASN A 24 -5.18 3.53 -14.26
C ASN A 24 -4.05 3.35 -13.24
N ILE A 25 -4.38 2.77 -12.08
CA ILE A 25 -3.43 2.48 -11.01
C ILE A 25 -3.55 1.00 -10.59
N LYS A 26 -2.55 0.51 -9.85
CA LYS A 26 -2.63 -0.83 -9.25
C LYS A 26 -3.18 -0.72 -7.83
N LEU A 27 -4.04 -1.66 -7.47
CA LEU A 27 -4.54 -1.89 -6.13
C LEU A 27 -3.99 -3.22 -5.64
N TYR A 28 -3.34 -3.19 -4.49
CA TYR A 28 -2.89 -4.38 -3.78
C TYR A 28 -3.87 -4.61 -2.63
N SER A 29 -4.70 -5.65 -2.70
CA SER A 29 -5.72 -5.91 -1.68
C SER A 29 -5.64 -7.34 -1.19
N CYS A 30 -6.03 -7.59 0.05
CA CYS A 30 -6.28 -8.97 0.48
C CYS A 30 -7.45 -9.58 -0.32
N GLU A 31 -7.41 -10.89 -0.57
CA GLU A 31 -8.53 -11.63 -1.18
C GLU A 31 -9.78 -11.65 -0.30
N ASN A 32 -9.60 -11.62 1.02
CA ASN A 32 -10.68 -11.57 2.01
C ASN A 32 -11.27 -10.15 2.19
N ALA A 33 -10.66 -9.14 1.58
CA ALA A 33 -11.17 -7.78 1.55
C ALA A 33 -12.19 -7.62 0.41
N LYS A 34 -13.34 -8.30 0.57
CA LYS A 34 -14.44 -8.23 -0.40
C LYS A 34 -15.14 -6.87 -0.30
N LYS A 35 -15.59 -6.36 -1.43
CA LYS A 35 -16.33 -5.10 -1.48
C LYS A 35 -17.56 -5.29 -2.34
N GLU A 36 -18.64 -4.66 -1.91
CA GLU A 36 -19.82 -4.41 -2.73
C GLU A 36 -19.95 -2.91 -2.96
N TYR A 37 -20.46 -2.55 -4.12
CA TYR A 37 -20.90 -1.20 -4.39
C TYR A 37 -22.32 -1.08 -3.85
N ASP A 38 -22.50 -0.23 -2.84
CA ASP A 38 -23.83 0.09 -2.34
C ASP A 38 -24.47 1.19 -3.22
N GLU A 39 -25.80 1.29 -3.21
CA GLU A 39 -26.62 2.12 -4.12
C GLU A 39 -26.28 3.63 -4.04
N SER A 40 -25.53 4.03 -3.02
CA SER A 40 -25.05 5.40 -2.77
C SER A 40 -23.62 5.68 -3.28
N GLU A 41 -23.05 4.82 -4.14
CA GLU A 41 -21.68 4.92 -4.70
C GLU A 41 -20.53 4.89 -3.65
N GLN A 42 -20.86 4.58 -2.39
CA GLN A 42 -19.88 4.48 -1.31
C GLN A 42 -19.30 3.07 -1.22
N TYR A 43 -17.98 2.99 -1.05
CA TYR A 43 -17.26 1.73 -0.91
C TYR A 43 -17.45 1.16 0.50
N VAL A 44 -18.37 0.22 0.64
CA VAL A 44 -18.59 -0.51 1.90
C VAL A 44 -17.97 -1.91 1.79
N PHE A 45 -17.33 -2.37 2.87
CA PHE A 45 -16.88 -3.75 2.96
C PHE A 45 -18.10 -4.65 3.19
N THR A 46 -18.14 -5.81 2.54
CA THR A 46 -19.24 -6.75 2.75
C THR A 46 -19.24 -7.25 4.20
N ALA A 47 -20.39 -7.66 4.73
CA ALA A 47 -20.49 -8.20 6.09
C ALA A 47 -19.55 -9.40 6.31
N ASP A 48 -19.29 -10.19 5.26
CA ASP A 48 -18.36 -11.33 5.25
C ASP A 48 -16.88 -10.96 5.12
N SER A 49 -16.54 -9.67 5.04
CA SER A 49 -15.14 -9.24 4.89
C SER A 49 -14.38 -9.40 6.20
N THR A 50 -13.54 -10.44 6.27
CA THR A 50 -12.69 -10.71 7.44
C THR A 50 -11.41 -9.88 7.45
N CYS A 51 -11.10 -9.16 6.36
CA CYS A 51 -9.92 -8.31 6.27
C CYS A 51 -10.23 -7.01 5.53
N ARG A 52 -9.54 -5.92 5.90
CA ARG A 52 -9.68 -4.59 5.26
C ARG A 52 -8.42 -4.10 4.56
N PHE A 53 -7.34 -4.89 4.63
CA PHE A 53 -6.03 -4.52 4.16
C PHE A 53 -6.01 -4.22 2.65
N ARG A 54 -5.57 -3.01 2.30
CA ARG A 54 -5.43 -2.55 0.93
C ARG A 54 -4.38 -1.46 0.80
N VAL A 55 -3.65 -1.46 -0.30
CA VAL A 55 -2.64 -0.44 -0.61
C VAL A 55 -2.83 -0.01 -2.06
N TYR A 56 -2.96 1.30 -2.26
CA TYR A 56 -2.99 1.87 -3.60
C TYR A 56 -1.56 2.10 -4.08
N SER A 57 -1.29 1.83 -5.36
CA SER A 57 0.06 2.03 -5.91
C SER A 57 0.50 3.51 -5.91
N ASN A 58 -0.41 4.45 -5.72
CA ASN A 58 -0.12 5.88 -5.58
C ASN A 58 -0.15 6.37 -4.12
N ALA A 59 -0.09 5.47 -3.12
CA ALA A 59 -0.13 5.82 -1.70
C ALA A 59 0.91 6.90 -1.32
N PHE A 60 2.09 6.88 -1.95
CA PHE A 60 3.17 7.82 -1.68
C PHE A 60 3.18 9.08 -2.56
N LEU A 61 2.10 9.37 -3.29
CA LEU A 61 2.05 10.51 -4.21
C LEU A 61 2.23 11.85 -3.48
N ARG A 62 1.77 11.95 -2.22
CA ARG A 62 1.98 13.13 -1.36
C ARG A 62 3.46 13.47 -1.14
N TRP A 63 4.33 12.47 -1.21
CA TRP A 63 5.78 12.60 -1.08
C TRP A 63 6.50 12.39 -2.43
N ASN A 64 5.82 12.76 -3.52
CA ASN A 64 6.36 12.79 -4.87
C ASN A 64 6.86 11.42 -5.41
N LYS A 65 6.53 10.31 -4.74
CA LYS A 65 6.73 8.96 -5.29
C LYS A 65 5.50 8.55 -6.08
N ARG A 66 5.63 8.56 -7.40
CA ARG A 66 4.53 8.36 -8.36
C ARG A 66 3.91 6.96 -8.30
N SER A 67 4.71 5.94 -7.98
CA SER A 67 4.28 4.55 -7.97
C SER A 67 5.01 3.73 -6.92
N PHE A 68 4.24 2.88 -6.25
CA PHE A 68 4.67 1.79 -5.39
C PHE A 68 4.53 0.49 -6.20
N SER A 69 5.67 -0.12 -6.51
CA SER A 69 5.74 -1.26 -7.42
C SER A 69 5.29 -2.56 -6.77
N GLU A 70 5.01 -3.57 -7.59
CA GLU A 70 4.67 -4.91 -7.11
C GLU A 70 5.85 -5.54 -6.36
N ASN A 71 7.09 -5.28 -6.78
CA ASN A 71 8.28 -5.78 -6.09
C ASN A 71 8.45 -5.16 -4.70
N GLU A 72 8.24 -3.84 -4.58
CA GLU A 72 8.27 -3.19 -3.26
C GLU A 72 7.17 -3.77 -2.35
N MET A 73 5.98 -4.02 -2.88
CA MET A 73 4.91 -4.67 -2.10
C MET A 73 5.29 -6.09 -1.68
N LYS A 74 5.88 -6.89 -2.57
CA LYS A 74 6.39 -8.24 -2.21
C LYS A 74 7.42 -8.17 -1.09
N ASN A 75 8.36 -7.24 -1.19
CA ASN A 75 9.38 -7.04 -0.17
C ASN A 75 8.78 -6.59 1.16
N LEU A 76 7.78 -5.70 1.13
CA LEU A 76 7.06 -5.26 2.33
C LEU A 76 6.32 -6.42 3.02
N LEU A 77 5.70 -7.31 2.25
CA LEU A 77 5.01 -8.47 2.80
C LEU A 77 5.98 -9.54 3.36
N ASN A 78 7.17 -9.67 2.77
CA ASN A 78 8.15 -10.67 3.19
C ASN A 78 9.02 -10.20 4.38
N ASN A 79 9.39 -8.92 4.41
CA ASN A 79 10.31 -8.36 5.39
C ASN A 79 9.62 -7.55 6.48
N GLU A 80 8.29 -7.46 6.45
CA GLU A 80 7.40 -6.64 7.31
C GLU A 80 7.58 -5.11 7.17
N GLN A 81 8.79 -4.69 6.83
CA GLN A 81 9.20 -3.32 6.59
C GLN A 81 10.10 -3.22 5.36
N ILE A 82 10.05 -2.07 4.70
CA ILE A 82 10.98 -1.73 3.61
C ILE A 82 11.40 -0.28 3.69
N ILE A 83 12.56 0.01 3.11
CA ILE A 83 13.01 1.39 2.90
C ILE A 83 12.46 1.89 1.57
N VAL A 84 11.77 3.03 1.59
CA VAL A 84 11.32 3.72 0.38
C VAL A 84 12.00 5.07 0.24
N ARG A 85 12.34 5.40 -1.01
CA ARG A 85 12.82 6.73 -1.40
C ARG A 85 11.64 7.67 -1.63
N LEU A 86 11.59 8.73 -0.84
CA LEU A 86 10.59 9.80 -0.89
C LEU A 86 11.26 11.11 -1.29
N HIS A 87 10.48 12.04 -1.84
CA HIS A 87 10.98 13.37 -2.20
C HIS A 87 10.19 14.46 -1.47
N GLY A 88 10.89 15.53 -1.08
CA GLY A 88 10.29 16.72 -0.52
C GLY A 88 9.33 17.39 -1.51
N LYS A 89 8.51 18.32 -1.01
CA LYS A 89 7.48 19.02 -1.81
C LYS A 89 8.05 19.67 -3.08
N ALA A 90 9.24 20.26 -2.99
CA ALA A 90 9.94 20.89 -4.11
C ALA A 90 10.70 19.90 -5.02
N GLY A 91 10.74 18.60 -4.68
CA GLY A 91 11.49 17.58 -5.40
C GLY A 91 13.01 17.63 -5.19
N THR A 92 13.51 18.63 -4.47
CA THR A 92 14.95 18.91 -4.31
C THR A 92 15.63 18.12 -3.19
N LYS A 93 14.87 17.62 -2.21
CA LYS A 93 15.38 16.82 -1.10
C LYS A 93 14.85 15.40 -1.19
N GLU A 94 15.73 14.46 -0.93
CA GLU A 94 15.40 13.04 -0.89
C GLU A 94 15.44 12.55 0.54
N TYR A 95 14.51 11.67 0.87
CA TYR A 95 14.42 11.03 2.17
C TYR A 95 14.29 9.54 1.96
N TYR A 96 15.01 8.77 2.75
CA TYR A 96 14.79 7.34 2.86
C TYR A 96 14.08 7.11 4.19
N LYS A 97 12.93 6.43 4.14
CA LYS A 97 12.15 6.12 5.36
C LYS A 97 11.66 4.69 5.34
N TYR A 98 11.54 4.12 6.54
CA TYR A 98 10.89 2.83 6.71
C TYR A 98 9.40 2.97 6.47
N VAL A 99 8.85 1.97 5.79
CA VAL A 99 7.42 1.79 5.57
C VAL A 99 7.03 0.45 6.12
N ILE A 100 5.95 0.46 6.90
CA ILE A 100 5.29 -0.72 7.43
C ILE A 100 3.89 -0.85 6.85
N THR A 101 3.31 -2.02 6.98
CA THR A 101 1.91 -2.23 6.63
C THR A 101 1.01 -1.61 7.70
N ASP A 102 -0.16 -1.13 7.29
CA ASP A 102 -1.19 -0.59 8.17
C ASP A 102 -2.55 -1.14 7.74
N LEU A 103 -3.40 -1.54 8.69
CA LEU A 103 -4.68 -2.17 8.36
C LEU A 103 -5.69 -1.19 7.73
N GLU A 104 -5.68 0.07 8.17
CA GLU A 104 -6.65 1.08 7.76
C GLU A 104 -6.18 1.88 6.54
N TYR A 105 -4.93 2.35 6.60
CA TYR A 105 -4.30 3.19 5.59
C TYR A 105 -3.50 2.36 4.56
N GLY A 106 -3.29 1.08 4.82
CA GLY A 106 -2.54 0.16 3.95
C GLY A 106 -1.04 0.19 4.22
N VAL A 107 -0.46 1.38 4.23
CA VAL A 107 0.96 1.60 4.51
C VAL A 107 1.13 2.83 5.40
N SER A 108 2.07 2.75 6.32
CA SER A 108 2.48 3.86 7.18
C SER A 108 3.98 4.11 7.03
N VAL A 109 4.38 5.38 7.06
CA VAL A 109 5.78 5.80 7.01
C VAL A 109 6.24 6.09 8.43
N LEU A 110 7.31 5.47 8.88
CA LEU A 110 7.91 5.71 10.18
C LEU A 110 8.83 6.94 10.08
N TRP A 111 8.39 8.08 10.63
CA TRP A 111 9.12 9.35 10.53
C TRP A 111 10.20 9.51 11.57
N ASP A 112 9.97 8.99 12.78
CA ASP A 112 10.89 9.10 13.91
C ASP A 112 12.09 8.16 13.79
N GLU A 113 11.99 7.12 12.97
CA GLU A 113 13.13 6.24 12.71
C GLU A 113 14.07 6.87 11.67
N GLU A 114 15.33 7.01 12.07
CA GLU A 114 16.43 7.32 11.17
C GLU A 114 16.96 6.02 10.56
N ILE A 115 17.22 6.05 9.26
CA ILE A 115 17.86 4.92 8.60
C ILE A 115 19.34 5.07 8.88
N GLU A 116 19.88 4.18 9.70
CA GLU A 116 21.32 4.04 9.83
C GLU A 116 21.87 3.66 8.45
N GLU A 117 22.52 4.62 7.77
CA GLU A 117 23.32 4.32 6.59
C GLU A 117 24.34 3.27 7.00
N ARG A 118 24.19 2.04 6.50
CA ARG A 118 25.25 1.04 6.63
C ARG A 118 26.46 1.59 5.89
N ALA A 119 27.44 2.06 6.68
CA ALA A 119 28.75 2.50 6.26
C ALA A 119 29.51 1.44 5.44
#